data_AF-A0A7V1H6F4-F1
#
_entry.id   AF-A0A7V1H6F4-F1
#
_cell.length_a   1.000
_cell.length_b   1.000
_cell.length_c   1.000
_cell.angle_alpha   90.00
_cell.angle_beta   90.00
_cell.angle_gamma   90.00
#
_symmetry.space_group_name_H-M   'P 1'
#
loop_
_entity.id
_entity.type
_entity.pdbx_description
1 polymer ?
#
loop_
_entity_poly.entity_id
_entity_poly.type
_entity_poly.pdbx_seq_one_letter_code
_entity_poly.pdbx_strand_id
1 'polypeptide(L)'
;MLKRFCFLWVFIIILLFFFNRSTGLPSTIGLGPAERAQVGQAFERFLTRERQFIQRGLNNAPYYLPFIKEVFEKEKLPEDLVWLPLIESAFSPNAYSRAGASGLWQFMPGTARFYHLKIDFWVDERRDPFKSTRKAAKLLKSLYNYYNNWELALAAYNAGIGSVNSAIKKGRSRDFWELTSKGYLKRETRDYVPRFFAAAYIAENHDRYGFVLDTGIKFPEYEILLVEKPIDLTIFAGKTGIKLSSLKQLNPELQRYITPFGENYKLRVPEEKLARALVVYNELPKEDLTGVRWHRVRTGETLGEIAENYDTKVSLLKRINNITNSKRIFAGVKILVPVHSESPDNESEWVYVPRKGFETQEILYEVRNGDTIWGIANRYETEVEMIQAVNGLTFDTVIMPGDAIKLWIDTALQR
;
A
#
# COMPACT_ATOMS: atom_id res chain seq x y z
N MET A 1 -12.49 0.18 -53.71
CA MET A 1 -11.87 1.28 -52.94
C MET A 1 -12.86 2.23 -52.25
N LEU A 2 -14.17 2.21 -52.54
CA LEU A 2 -15.15 3.14 -51.92
C LEU A 2 -15.75 2.72 -50.56
N LYS A 3 -15.59 1.47 -50.10
CA LYS A 3 -16.22 1.00 -48.83
C LYS A 3 -15.48 1.36 -47.54
N ARG A 4 -14.23 1.84 -47.62
CA ARG A 4 -13.44 2.26 -46.43
C ARG A 4 -13.59 3.74 -46.06
N PHE A 5 -14.12 4.58 -46.95
CA PHE A 5 -14.32 6.01 -46.70
C PHE A 5 -15.64 6.34 -45.98
N CYS A 6 -16.66 5.49 -46.10
CA CYS A 6 -17.97 5.71 -45.46
C CYS A 6 -17.97 5.45 -43.93
N PHE A 7 -17.13 4.53 -43.44
CA PHE A 7 -17.06 4.24 -42.00
C PHE A 7 -16.38 5.36 -41.20
N LEU A 8 -15.43 6.07 -41.80
CA LEU A 8 -14.70 7.15 -41.11
C LEU A 8 -15.57 8.41 -40.91
N TRP A 9 -16.47 8.70 -41.85
CA TRP A 9 -17.34 9.89 -41.79
C TRP A 9 -18.52 9.71 -40.84
N VAL A 10 -19.11 8.52 -40.76
CA VAL A 10 -20.15 8.21 -39.76
C VAL A 10 -19.56 8.23 -38.34
N PHE A 11 -18.29 7.83 -38.17
CA PHE A 11 -17.60 7.91 -36.87
C PHE A 11 -17.29 9.35 -36.42
N ILE A 12 -16.88 10.23 -37.35
CA ILE A 12 -16.62 11.65 -37.06
C ILE A 12 -17.90 12.41 -36.71
N ILE A 13 -19.04 12.05 -37.32
CA ILE A 13 -20.34 12.66 -37.04
C ILE A 13 -20.94 12.18 -35.71
N ILE A 14 -20.71 10.92 -35.32
CA ILE A 14 -21.12 10.40 -33.99
C ILE A 14 -20.29 11.02 -32.85
N LEU A 15 -19.03 11.38 -33.11
CA LEU A 15 -18.17 12.12 -32.18
C LEU A 15 -18.61 13.57 -31.93
N LEU A 16 -19.42 14.16 -32.82
CA LEU A 16 -19.84 15.56 -32.74
C LEU A 16 -21.18 15.78 -31.99
N PHE A 17 -21.99 14.73 -31.75
CA PHE A 17 -23.37 14.91 -31.28
C PHE A 17 -23.74 14.33 -29.89
N PHE A 18 -22.86 13.60 -29.20
CA PHE A 18 -23.27 12.82 -28.01
C PHE A 18 -22.71 13.28 -26.64
N PHE A 19 -21.99 14.40 -26.57
CA PHE A 19 -21.45 14.90 -25.31
C PHE A 19 -22.31 16.00 -24.69
N ASN A 20 -23.44 15.62 -24.10
CA ASN A 20 -24.16 16.55 -23.21
C ASN A 20 -24.93 15.79 -22.12
N ARG A 21 -24.31 15.61 -20.95
CA ARG A 21 -24.91 15.77 -19.61
C ARG A 21 -23.88 15.53 -18.48
N SER A 22 -23.70 16.57 -17.67
CA SER A 22 -23.28 16.61 -16.25
C SER A 22 -22.38 15.49 -15.70
N THR A 23 -21.06 15.63 -15.84
CA THR A 23 -20.05 15.03 -14.93
C THR A 23 -18.93 16.05 -14.67
N GLY A 24 -18.17 15.87 -13.60
CA GLY A 24 -17.30 16.88 -12.97
C GLY A 24 -15.93 17.16 -13.60
N LEU A 25 -15.57 16.59 -14.75
CA LEU A 25 -14.64 17.21 -15.70
C LEU A 25 -15.45 17.93 -16.79
N PRO A 26 -14.95 19.02 -17.40
CA PRO A 26 -15.70 19.70 -18.43
C PRO A 26 -16.09 18.66 -19.47
N SER A 27 -17.40 18.47 -19.62
CA SER A 27 -18.01 18.04 -20.89
C SER A 27 -17.12 18.57 -22.00
N THR A 28 -16.74 17.74 -22.95
CA THR A 28 -15.85 17.99 -24.12
C THR A 28 -16.18 19.24 -24.96
N ILE A 29 -17.12 20.06 -24.50
CA ILE A 29 -17.53 21.41 -24.88
C ILE A 29 -16.38 22.43 -24.86
N GLY A 30 -15.23 22.15 -24.24
CA GLY A 30 -14.07 23.06 -24.22
C GLY A 30 -12.92 22.75 -25.18
N LEU A 31 -12.85 21.56 -25.79
CA LEU A 31 -11.67 21.14 -26.54
C LEU A 31 -11.70 21.67 -27.99
N GLY A 32 -10.56 22.15 -28.49
CA GLY A 32 -10.36 22.49 -29.90
C GLY A 32 -10.33 21.24 -30.82
N PRO A 33 -10.46 21.40 -32.15
CA PRO A 33 -10.41 20.29 -33.10
C PRO A 33 -9.15 19.42 -32.99
N ALA A 34 -7.98 20.03 -32.77
CA ALA A 34 -6.70 19.32 -32.65
C ALA A 34 -6.61 18.47 -31.37
N GLU A 35 -7.22 18.94 -30.29
CA GLU A 35 -7.25 18.27 -28.98
C GLU A 35 -8.18 17.07 -29.03
N ARG A 36 -9.38 17.24 -29.63
CA ARG A 36 -10.29 16.14 -29.95
C ARG A 36 -9.63 15.06 -30.81
N ALA A 37 -8.79 15.44 -31.78
CA ALA A 37 -8.08 14.49 -32.61
C ALA A 37 -7.06 13.65 -31.80
N GLN A 38 -6.35 14.24 -30.84
CA GLN A 38 -5.42 13.51 -29.97
C GLN A 38 -6.14 12.54 -29.03
N VAL A 39 -7.26 12.98 -28.42
CA VAL A 39 -8.12 12.12 -27.60
C VAL A 39 -8.69 10.98 -28.44
N GLY A 40 -9.16 11.28 -29.67
CA GLY A 40 -9.68 10.30 -30.61
C GLY A 40 -8.65 9.21 -30.98
N GLN A 41 -7.37 9.55 -31.15
CA GLN A 41 -6.33 8.55 -31.40
C GLN A 41 -6.12 7.60 -30.20
N ALA A 42 -6.15 8.13 -28.98
CA ALA A 42 -6.06 7.31 -27.78
C ALA A 42 -7.29 6.41 -27.62
N PHE A 43 -8.47 6.95 -27.89
CA PHE A 43 -9.75 6.23 -27.89
C PHE A 43 -9.75 5.06 -28.87
N GLU A 44 -9.40 5.29 -30.13
CA GLU A 44 -9.29 4.23 -31.15
C GLU A 44 -8.30 3.13 -30.75
N ARG A 45 -7.16 3.53 -30.18
CA ARG A 45 -6.16 2.57 -29.71
C ARG A 45 -6.72 1.69 -28.58
N PHE A 46 -7.48 2.26 -27.64
CA PHE A 46 -8.14 1.51 -26.58
C PHE A 46 -9.27 0.60 -27.07
N LEU A 47 -9.98 0.95 -28.13
CA LEU A 47 -10.99 0.07 -28.73
C LEU A 47 -10.38 -1.08 -29.54
N THR A 48 -9.14 -0.92 -30.00
CA THR A 48 -8.46 -1.87 -30.89
C THR A 48 -7.26 -2.53 -30.20
N ARG A 49 -6.06 -1.96 -30.38
CA ARG A 49 -4.77 -2.55 -29.99
C ARG A 49 -4.61 -2.73 -28.48
N GLU A 50 -5.23 -1.86 -27.68
CA GLU A 50 -5.16 -1.88 -26.23
C GLU A 50 -6.48 -2.34 -25.57
N ARG A 51 -7.40 -2.95 -26.34
CA ARG A 51 -8.72 -3.40 -25.85
C ARG A 51 -8.61 -4.36 -24.66
N GLN A 52 -7.72 -5.33 -24.75
CA GLN A 52 -7.51 -6.30 -23.66
C GLN A 52 -6.93 -5.66 -22.40
N PHE A 53 -6.17 -4.57 -22.53
CA PHE A 53 -5.65 -3.82 -21.39
C PHE A 53 -6.79 -3.10 -20.67
N ILE A 54 -7.67 -2.41 -21.41
CA ILE A 54 -8.85 -1.74 -20.82
C ILE A 54 -9.81 -2.75 -20.19
N GLN A 55 -10.15 -3.84 -20.88
CA GLN A 55 -11.05 -4.86 -20.32
C GLN A 55 -10.49 -5.46 -19.02
N ARG A 56 -9.18 -5.71 -18.96
CA ARG A 56 -8.54 -6.18 -17.73
C ARG A 56 -8.65 -5.16 -16.60
N GLY A 57 -8.45 -3.88 -16.91
CA GLY A 57 -8.62 -2.81 -15.95
C GLY A 57 -10.06 -2.71 -15.44
N LEU A 58 -11.05 -2.82 -16.32
CA LEU A 58 -12.47 -2.83 -15.95
C LEU A 58 -12.87 -4.08 -15.17
N ASN A 59 -12.22 -5.23 -15.38
CA ASN A 59 -12.42 -6.41 -14.52
C ASN A 59 -11.86 -6.21 -13.10
N ASN A 60 -10.79 -5.42 -12.96
CA ASN A 60 -10.14 -5.15 -11.67
C ASN A 60 -10.74 -3.96 -10.93
N ALA A 61 -11.32 -2.99 -11.65
CA ALA A 61 -11.80 -1.75 -11.08
C ALA A 61 -12.86 -1.92 -9.97
N PRO A 62 -13.86 -2.83 -10.07
CA PRO A 62 -14.90 -3.00 -9.05
C PRO A 62 -14.36 -3.31 -7.65
N TYR A 63 -13.20 -3.97 -7.54
CA TYR A 63 -12.55 -4.24 -6.27
C TYR A 63 -12.12 -2.97 -5.52
N TYR A 64 -11.87 -1.85 -6.20
CA TYR A 64 -11.26 -0.68 -5.58
C TYR A 64 -12.04 0.61 -5.79
N LEU A 65 -12.86 0.69 -6.84
CA LEU A 65 -13.63 1.87 -7.21
C LEU A 65 -14.50 2.43 -6.07
N PRO A 66 -15.23 1.63 -5.27
CA PRO A 66 -16.04 2.17 -4.18
C PRO A 66 -15.22 2.99 -3.19
N PHE A 67 -14.09 2.46 -2.74
CA PHE A 67 -13.20 3.15 -1.81
C PHE A 67 -12.49 4.36 -2.46
N ILE A 68 -12.09 4.24 -3.73
CA ILE A 68 -11.49 5.37 -4.46
C ILE A 68 -12.48 6.51 -4.58
N LYS A 69 -13.75 6.24 -4.95
CA LYS A 69 -14.82 7.23 -5.02
C LYS A 69 -15.02 7.93 -3.67
N GLU A 70 -15.14 7.18 -2.57
CA GLU A 70 -15.27 7.73 -1.22
C GLU A 70 -14.12 8.70 -0.87
N VAL A 71 -12.87 8.29 -1.12
CA VAL A 71 -11.70 9.12 -0.84
C VAL A 71 -11.68 10.38 -1.71
N PHE A 72 -11.99 10.26 -3.00
CA PHE A 72 -11.95 11.37 -3.94
C PHE A 72 -13.05 12.39 -3.68
N GLU A 73 -14.26 11.92 -3.37
CA GLU A 73 -15.38 12.77 -2.94
C GLU A 73 -15.03 13.54 -1.66
N LYS A 74 -14.50 12.85 -0.64
CA LYS A 74 -14.06 13.48 0.61
C LYS A 74 -12.99 14.55 0.40
N GLU A 75 -12.08 14.33 -0.55
CA GLU A 75 -11.02 15.28 -0.90
C GLU A 75 -11.50 16.39 -1.86
N LYS A 76 -12.75 16.32 -2.33
CA LYS A 76 -13.36 17.22 -3.34
C LYS A 76 -12.61 17.20 -4.68
N LEU A 77 -12.20 16.01 -5.11
CA LEU A 77 -11.57 15.78 -6.40
C LEU A 77 -12.63 15.48 -7.47
N PRO A 78 -12.39 15.83 -8.75
CA PRO A 78 -13.27 15.45 -9.85
C PRO A 78 -13.49 13.94 -9.91
N GLU A 79 -14.76 13.54 -10.11
CA GLU A 79 -15.19 12.15 -10.10
C GLU A 79 -14.49 11.29 -11.14
N ASP A 80 -14.19 11.84 -12.32
CA ASP A 80 -13.54 11.11 -13.40
C ASP A 80 -12.09 10.68 -13.08
N LEU A 81 -11.42 11.34 -12.12
CA LEU A 81 -10.04 10.98 -11.73
C LEU A 81 -9.96 9.60 -11.07
N VAL A 82 -11.09 9.02 -10.65
CA VAL A 82 -11.14 7.64 -10.13
C VAL A 82 -10.68 6.62 -11.18
N TRP A 83 -10.66 6.98 -12.46
CA TRP A 83 -10.19 6.15 -13.58
C TRP A 83 -8.70 6.26 -13.85
N LEU A 84 -7.95 7.12 -13.16
CA LEU A 84 -6.50 7.22 -13.36
C LEU A 84 -5.77 5.87 -13.19
N PRO A 85 -6.11 5.00 -12.21
CA PRO A 85 -5.52 3.67 -12.08
C PRO A 85 -5.75 2.75 -13.30
N LEU A 86 -6.77 3.02 -14.13
CA LEU A 86 -7.02 2.28 -15.36
C LEU A 86 -5.84 2.39 -16.31
N ILE A 87 -5.32 3.60 -16.52
CA ILE A 87 -4.20 3.84 -17.44
C ILE A 87 -2.83 3.64 -16.78
N GLU A 88 -2.74 3.75 -15.45
CA GLU A 88 -1.50 3.53 -14.72
C GLU A 88 -1.16 2.05 -14.57
N SER A 89 -2.13 1.23 -14.17
CA SER A 89 -1.86 -0.15 -13.77
C SER A 89 -2.93 -1.16 -14.21
N ALA A 90 -3.96 -0.71 -14.93
CA ALA A 90 -5.19 -1.48 -15.12
C ALA A 90 -5.76 -1.94 -13.75
N PHE A 91 -5.79 -1.04 -12.77
CA PHE A 91 -6.21 -1.32 -11.39
C PHE A 91 -5.49 -2.53 -10.75
N SER A 92 -4.21 -2.74 -11.06
CA SER A 92 -3.44 -3.84 -10.49
C SER A 92 -2.56 -3.36 -9.32
N PRO A 93 -2.82 -3.80 -8.07
CA PRO A 93 -1.96 -3.47 -6.93
C PRO A 93 -0.56 -4.07 -7.07
N ASN A 94 -0.42 -5.11 -7.89
CA ASN A 94 0.83 -5.80 -8.11
C ASN A 94 1.67 -5.23 -9.27
N ALA A 95 1.16 -4.23 -9.99
CA ALA A 95 1.85 -3.62 -11.14
C ALA A 95 3.20 -3.02 -10.74
N TYR A 96 4.21 -3.24 -11.59
CA TYR A 96 5.56 -2.72 -11.41
C TYR A 96 6.15 -2.30 -12.76
N SER A 97 6.58 -1.05 -12.89
CA SER A 97 7.15 -0.52 -14.13
C SER A 97 8.66 -0.73 -14.20
N ARG A 98 9.22 -0.65 -15.42
CA ARG A 98 10.68 -0.71 -15.62
C ARG A 98 11.42 0.44 -14.91
N ALA A 99 10.77 1.59 -14.74
CA ALA A 99 11.31 2.74 -14.03
C ALA A 99 11.22 2.61 -12.50
N GLY A 100 10.52 1.58 -12.00
CA GLY A 100 10.36 1.31 -10.57
C GLY A 100 9.08 1.87 -9.95
N ALA A 101 8.13 2.35 -10.75
CA ALA A 101 6.78 2.71 -10.30
C ALA A 101 6.01 1.44 -9.86
N SER A 102 5.19 1.52 -8.81
CA SER A 102 4.52 0.34 -8.22
C SER A 102 3.09 0.64 -7.79
N GLY A 103 2.25 -0.39 -7.83
CA GLY A 103 0.89 -0.37 -7.31
C GLY A 103 -0.17 0.23 -8.23
N LEU A 104 -1.39 0.37 -7.70
CA LEU A 104 -2.56 0.91 -8.41
C LEU A 104 -2.26 2.23 -9.10
N TRP A 105 -1.58 3.10 -8.36
CA TRP A 105 -1.30 4.49 -8.71
C TRP A 105 0.08 4.70 -9.34
N GLN A 106 0.86 3.63 -9.54
CA GLN A 106 2.22 3.68 -10.09
C GLN A 106 3.10 4.75 -9.41
N PHE A 107 3.13 4.75 -8.08
CA PHE A 107 3.99 5.66 -7.34
C PHE A 107 5.48 5.34 -7.59
N MET A 108 6.25 6.35 -7.95
CA MET A 108 7.72 6.26 -7.92
C MET A 108 8.22 6.16 -6.46
N PRO A 109 9.33 5.46 -6.18
CA PRO A 109 9.80 5.25 -4.80
C PRO A 109 10.05 6.56 -4.03
N GLY A 110 10.61 7.58 -4.69
CA GLY A 110 10.87 8.89 -4.07
C GLY A 110 9.57 9.59 -3.65
N THR A 111 8.59 9.64 -4.56
CA THR A 111 7.26 10.22 -4.31
C THR A 111 6.53 9.47 -3.20
N ALA A 112 6.54 8.14 -3.23
CA ALA A 112 5.91 7.32 -2.20
C ALA A 112 6.47 7.61 -0.80
N ARG A 113 7.79 7.67 -0.65
CA ARG A 113 8.43 8.03 0.63
C ARG A 113 8.10 9.45 1.08
N PHE A 114 8.05 10.40 0.15
CA PHE A 114 7.62 11.78 0.44
C PHE A 114 6.19 11.82 1.01
N TYR A 115 5.29 10.97 0.50
CA TYR A 115 3.94 10.82 1.04
C TYR A 115 3.84 9.81 2.20
N HIS A 116 4.97 9.42 2.81
CA HIS A 116 5.06 8.50 3.94
C HIS A 116 4.42 7.13 3.67
N LEU A 117 4.62 6.58 2.48
CA LEU A 117 4.43 5.15 2.21
C LEU A 117 5.71 4.40 2.54
N LYS A 118 5.59 3.38 3.38
CA LYS A 118 6.70 2.48 3.74
C LYS A 118 7.07 1.61 2.55
N ILE A 119 8.35 1.65 2.18
CA ILE A 119 8.94 0.79 1.16
C ILE A 119 10.23 0.24 1.76
N ASP A 120 10.20 -1.02 2.13
CA ASP A 120 11.35 -1.70 2.66
C ASP A 120 11.43 -3.14 2.11
N PHE A 121 12.10 -4.02 2.85
CA PHE A 121 12.24 -5.40 2.46
C PHE A 121 10.94 -6.21 2.58
N TRP A 122 10.12 -5.88 3.57
CA TRP A 122 8.93 -6.65 3.95
C TRP A 122 7.68 -6.15 3.23
N VAL A 123 7.54 -4.83 3.14
CA VAL A 123 6.34 -4.17 2.63
C VAL A 123 6.66 -3.16 1.55
N ASP A 124 5.81 -3.10 0.54
CA ASP A 124 5.72 -1.98 -0.41
C ASP A 124 4.30 -1.42 -0.35
N GLU A 125 4.08 -0.41 0.50
CA GLU A 125 2.76 0.19 0.72
C GLU A 125 2.21 0.94 -0.49
N ARG A 126 2.99 1.11 -1.57
CA ARG A 126 2.45 1.54 -2.87
C ARG A 126 1.45 0.53 -3.43
N ARG A 127 1.62 -0.75 -3.07
CA ARG A 127 0.75 -1.86 -3.47
C ARG A 127 -0.45 -2.02 -2.55
N ASP A 128 -0.45 -1.43 -1.35
CA ASP A 128 -1.64 -1.37 -0.50
C ASP A 128 -2.66 -0.43 -1.17
N PRO A 129 -3.81 -0.94 -1.65
CA PRO A 129 -4.75 -0.15 -2.44
C PRO A 129 -5.41 0.96 -1.60
N PHE A 130 -5.53 0.79 -0.29
CA PHE A 130 -6.19 1.76 0.58
C PHE A 130 -5.24 2.89 0.98
N LYS A 131 -4.02 2.54 1.42
CA LYS A 131 -3.00 3.52 1.79
C LYS A 131 -2.59 4.34 0.57
N SER A 132 -2.26 3.68 -0.54
CA SER A 132 -1.81 4.36 -1.76
C SER A 132 -2.88 5.30 -2.34
N THR A 133 -4.16 4.91 -2.33
CA THR A 133 -5.27 5.78 -2.79
C THR A 133 -5.39 7.06 -1.99
N ARG A 134 -5.32 6.99 -0.65
CA ARG A 134 -5.34 8.21 0.19
C ARG A 134 -4.15 9.13 -0.12
N LYS A 135 -2.98 8.58 -0.44
CA LYS A 135 -1.81 9.38 -0.83
C LYS A 135 -1.93 9.93 -2.26
N ALA A 136 -2.51 9.18 -3.19
CA ALA A 136 -2.74 9.61 -4.56
C ALA A 136 -3.71 10.80 -4.61
N ALA A 137 -4.80 10.75 -3.85
CA ALA A 137 -5.73 11.87 -3.73
C ALA A 137 -5.03 13.14 -3.22
N LYS A 138 -4.19 13.03 -2.18
CA LYS A 138 -3.38 14.16 -1.68
C LYS A 138 -2.40 14.70 -2.72
N LEU A 139 -1.73 13.82 -3.47
CA LEU A 139 -0.84 14.22 -4.56
C LEU A 139 -1.60 14.98 -5.65
N LEU A 140 -2.68 14.41 -6.19
CA LEU A 140 -3.49 15.03 -7.23
C LEU A 140 -4.04 16.41 -6.79
N LYS A 141 -4.55 16.50 -5.56
CA LYS A 141 -4.99 17.77 -4.96
C LYS A 141 -3.86 18.80 -4.90
N SER A 142 -2.67 18.39 -4.48
CA SER A 142 -1.51 19.29 -4.41
C SER A 142 -1.05 19.78 -5.78
N LEU A 143 -1.09 18.91 -6.80
CA LEU A 143 -0.76 19.27 -8.17
C LEU A 143 -1.80 20.25 -8.74
N TYR A 144 -3.08 20.00 -8.50
CA TYR A 144 -4.12 20.94 -8.90
C TYR A 144 -3.98 22.29 -8.20
N ASN A 145 -3.76 22.32 -6.89
CA ASN A 145 -3.54 23.58 -6.17
C ASN A 145 -2.33 24.37 -6.70
N TYR A 146 -1.29 23.67 -7.17
CA TYR A 146 -0.11 24.30 -7.75
C TYR A 146 -0.36 24.86 -9.16
N TYR A 147 -1.08 24.11 -10.01
CA TYR A 147 -1.28 24.50 -11.40
C TYR A 147 -2.55 25.31 -11.66
N ASN A 148 -3.57 25.12 -10.82
CA ASN A 148 -4.96 25.51 -11.02
C ASN A 148 -5.52 25.07 -12.38
N ASN A 149 -5.06 23.92 -12.87
CA ASN A 149 -5.40 23.37 -14.18
C ASN A 149 -5.18 21.85 -14.17
N TRP A 150 -6.19 21.08 -14.55
CA TRP A 150 -6.15 19.62 -14.45
C TRP A 150 -5.26 18.97 -15.50
N GLU A 151 -5.18 19.53 -16.72
CA GLU A 151 -4.32 19.01 -17.77
C GLU A 151 -2.83 19.10 -17.37
N LEU A 152 -2.41 20.24 -16.82
CA LEU A 152 -1.06 20.41 -16.27
C LEU A 152 -0.83 19.56 -15.01
N ALA A 153 -1.83 19.41 -14.15
CA ALA A 153 -1.73 18.55 -12.97
C ALA A 153 -1.53 17.07 -13.36
N LEU A 154 -2.31 16.58 -14.32
CA LEU A 154 -2.17 15.22 -14.87
C LEU A 154 -0.83 15.03 -15.61
N ALA A 155 -0.40 16.03 -16.39
CA ALA A 155 0.93 16.01 -17.02
C ALA A 155 2.05 15.95 -15.97
N ALA A 156 1.91 16.67 -14.86
CA ALA A 156 2.89 16.66 -13.77
C ALA A 156 2.84 15.39 -12.93
N TYR A 157 1.67 14.76 -12.81
CA TYR A 157 1.53 13.43 -12.21
C TYR A 157 2.38 12.40 -12.97
N ASN A 158 2.31 12.42 -14.30
CA ASN A 158 3.10 11.53 -15.16
C ASN A 158 4.59 11.88 -15.23
N ALA A 159 4.93 13.15 -15.45
CA ALA A 159 6.29 13.57 -15.81
C ALA A 159 7.10 14.19 -14.66
N GLY A 160 6.45 14.42 -13.52
CA GLY A 160 6.96 15.24 -12.43
C GLY A 160 6.83 16.75 -12.67
N ILE A 161 6.66 17.49 -11.57
CA ILE A 161 6.47 18.93 -11.54
C ILE A 161 7.59 19.72 -12.24
N GLY A 162 8.84 19.27 -12.12
CA GLY A 162 10.00 19.93 -12.72
C GLY A 162 9.98 19.90 -14.24
N SER A 163 9.58 18.77 -14.83
CA SER A 163 9.47 18.62 -16.29
C SER A 163 8.41 19.56 -16.85
N VAL A 164 7.24 19.62 -16.21
CA VAL A 164 6.13 20.50 -16.62
C VAL A 164 6.49 21.97 -16.44
N ASN A 165 7.11 22.35 -15.30
CA ASN A 165 7.55 23.73 -15.08
C ASN A 165 8.62 24.18 -16.09
N SER A 166 9.52 23.28 -16.50
CA SER A 166 10.48 23.54 -17.57
C SER A 166 9.78 23.82 -18.90
N ALA A 167 8.76 23.02 -19.25
CA ALA A 167 7.97 23.23 -20.45
C ALA A 167 7.21 24.57 -20.42
N ILE A 168 6.54 24.89 -19.31
CA ILE A 168 5.85 26.18 -19.10
C ILE A 168 6.82 27.34 -19.30
N LYS A 169 8.02 27.29 -18.70
CA LYS A 169 9.04 28.34 -18.84
C LYS A 169 9.50 28.50 -20.30
N LYS A 170 9.75 27.39 -21.00
CA LYS A 170 10.18 27.41 -22.41
C LYS A 170 9.10 27.95 -23.34
N GLY A 171 7.85 27.51 -23.14
CA GLY A 171 6.74 27.89 -23.99
C GLY A 171 6.09 29.22 -23.65
N ARG A 172 6.41 29.79 -22.48
CA ARG A 172 5.76 31.00 -21.93
C ARG A 172 4.23 30.87 -21.91
N SER A 173 3.75 29.66 -21.67
CA SER A 173 2.33 29.33 -21.68
C SER A 173 2.02 28.33 -20.56
N ARG A 174 0.80 28.42 -20.03
CA ARG A 174 0.23 27.47 -19.07
C ARG A 174 -0.85 26.59 -19.71
N ASP A 175 -1.01 26.68 -21.03
CA ASP A 175 -1.91 25.83 -21.78
C ASP A 175 -1.19 24.51 -22.13
N PHE A 176 -1.69 23.39 -21.63
CA PHE A 176 -1.11 22.07 -21.88
C PHE A 176 -1.04 21.73 -23.37
N TRP A 177 -2.07 22.10 -24.14
CA TRP A 177 -2.18 21.79 -25.57
C TRP A 177 -1.21 22.63 -26.40
N GLU A 178 -1.00 23.89 -26.03
CA GLU A 178 0.03 24.74 -26.61
C GLU A 178 1.44 24.18 -26.35
N LEU A 179 1.74 23.79 -25.11
CA LEU A 179 3.02 23.18 -24.74
C LEU A 179 3.27 21.86 -25.49
N THR A 180 2.21 21.09 -25.70
CA THR A 180 2.20 19.81 -26.42
C THR A 180 2.46 19.99 -27.92
N SER A 181 1.74 20.93 -28.55
CA SER A 181 1.86 21.22 -29.99
C SER A 181 3.24 21.79 -30.35
N LYS A 182 3.83 22.60 -29.48
CA LYS A 182 5.20 23.13 -29.63
C LYS A 182 6.30 22.12 -29.27
N GLY A 183 5.94 20.93 -28.80
CA GLY A 183 6.89 19.85 -28.50
C GLY A 183 7.76 20.09 -27.26
N TYR A 184 7.32 20.94 -26.32
CA TYR A 184 8.08 21.22 -25.10
C TYR A 184 7.96 20.14 -24.03
N LEU A 185 6.96 19.27 -24.16
CA LEU A 185 6.76 18.08 -23.34
C LEU A 185 7.23 16.82 -24.10
N LYS A 186 7.77 15.84 -23.37
CA LYS A 186 8.13 14.53 -23.93
C LYS A 186 6.88 13.85 -24.50
N ARG A 187 7.05 13.03 -25.55
CA ARG A 187 5.94 12.30 -26.19
C ARG A 187 5.07 11.53 -25.20
N GLU A 188 5.68 10.81 -24.25
CA GLU A 188 4.96 10.07 -23.22
C GLU A 188 3.97 10.95 -22.45
N THR A 189 4.40 12.14 -22.01
CA THR A 189 3.58 13.10 -21.26
C THR A 189 2.52 13.77 -22.14
N ARG A 190 2.86 14.08 -23.40
CA ARG A 190 1.91 14.60 -24.39
C ARG A 190 0.77 13.62 -24.65
N ASP A 191 1.10 12.33 -24.70
CA ASP A 191 0.14 11.26 -24.95
C ASP A 191 -0.66 10.91 -23.67
N TYR A 192 -0.17 11.25 -22.48
CA TYR A 192 -0.75 10.85 -21.20
C TYR A 192 -2.13 11.48 -20.92
N VAL A 193 -2.26 12.80 -21.05
CA VAL A 193 -3.53 13.51 -20.77
C VAL A 193 -4.65 13.07 -21.74
N PRO A 194 -4.41 12.97 -23.07
CA PRO A 194 -5.41 12.41 -23.99
C PRO A 194 -5.79 10.96 -23.68
N ARG A 195 -4.81 10.12 -23.26
CA ARG A 195 -5.08 8.73 -22.83
C ARG A 195 -6.00 8.71 -21.61
N PHE A 196 -5.79 9.59 -20.64
CA PHE A 196 -6.66 9.67 -19.47
C PHE A 196 -8.10 10.00 -19.87
N PHE A 197 -8.32 11.07 -20.65
CA PHE A 197 -9.67 11.44 -21.08
C PHE A 197 -10.36 10.33 -21.88
N ALA A 198 -9.65 9.69 -22.81
CA ALA A 198 -10.20 8.58 -23.57
C ALA A 198 -10.56 7.37 -22.68
N ALA A 199 -9.71 7.04 -21.70
CA ALA A 199 -9.95 5.91 -20.81
C ALA A 199 -11.11 6.16 -19.84
N ALA A 200 -11.19 7.35 -19.24
CA ALA A 200 -12.29 7.75 -18.37
C ALA A 200 -13.62 7.72 -19.14
N TYR A 201 -13.64 8.29 -20.35
CA TYR A 201 -14.83 8.29 -21.18
C TYR A 201 -15.27 6.88 -21.59
N ILE A 202 -14.33 6.01 -21.98
CA ILE A 202 -14.63 4.59 -22.27
C ILE A 202 -15.16 3.88 -21.03
N ALA A 203 -14.59 4.12 -19.85
CA ALA A 203 -14.99 3.44 -18.62
C ALA A 203 -16.40 3.83 -18.17
N GLU A 204 -16.74 5.13 -18.24
CA GLU A 204 -18.08 5.63 -17.94
C GLU A 204 -19.14 5.18 -18.97
N ASN A 205 -18.72 4.81 -20.19
CA ASN A 205 -19.59 4.35 -21.28
C ASN A 205 -19.22 2.93 -21.76
N HIS A 206 -18.75 2.09 -20.85
CA HIS A 206 -18.12 0.80 -21.16
C HIS A 206 -19.03 -0.12 -21.96
N ASP A 207 -20.32 -0.17 -21.61
CA ASP A 207 -21.38 -0.93 -22.26
C ASP A 207 -21.53 -0.56 -23.74
N ARG A 208 -21.54 0.74 -24.06
CA ARG A 208 -21.64 1.25 -25.44
C ARG A 208 -20.49 0.82 -26.33
N TYR A 209 -19.34 0.53 -25.75
CA TYR A 209 -18.12 0.14 -26.46
C TYR A 209 -17.80 -1.37 -26.33
N GLY A 210 -18.77 -2.14 -25.83
CA GLY A 210 -18.71 -3.59 -25.70
C GLY A 210 -17.71 -4.08 -24.66
N PHE A 211 -17.39 -3.23 -23.68
CA PHE A 211 -16.64 -3.63 -22.50
C PHE A 211 -17.60 -4.06 -21.39
N VAL A 212 -17.14 -4.97 -20.55
CA VAL A 212 -17.89 -5.44 -19.37
C VAL A 212 -17.29 -4.82 -18.11
N LEU A 213 -18.14 -4.27 -17.24
CA LEU A 213 -17.79 -3.83 -15.90
C LEU A 213 -18.76 -4.51 -14.92
N ASP A 214 -18.29 -5.56 -14.24
CA ASP A 214 -19.11 -6.28 -13.28
C ASP A 214 -19.13 -5.55 -11.93
N THR A 215 -20.15 -4.71 -11.74
CA THR A 215 -20.34 -3.94 -10.49
C THR A 215 -20.81 -4.79 -9.30
N GLY A 216 -21.14 -6.08 -9.53
CA GLY A 216 -21.47 -7.02 -8.46
C GLY A 216 -20.24 -7.51 -7.68
N ILE A 217 -19.05 -7.39 -8.27
CA ILE A 217 -17.78 -7.75 -7.63
C ILE A 217 -17.33 -6.63 -6.68
N LYS A 218 -16.94 -7.00 -5.47
CA LYS A 218 -16.38 -6.09 -4.46
C LYS A 218 -15.04 -6.59 -3.94
N PHE A 219 -14.27 -5.71 -3.31
CA PHE A 219 -13.16 -6.16 -2.47
C PHE A 219 -13.70 -7.14 -1.43
N PRO A 220 -13.04 -8.29 -1.21
CA PRO A 220 -13.48 -9.21 -0.17
C PRO A 220 -13.49 -8.50 1.19
N GLU A 221 -14.57 -8.68 1.95
CA GLU A 221 -14.65 -8.19 3.33
C GLU A 221 -13.54 -8.83 4.16
N TYR A 222 -12.94 -8.05 5.05
CA TYR A 222 -11.79 -8.47 5.82
C TYR A 222 -11.81 -7.85 7.20
N GLU A 223 -11.16 -8.54 8.11
CA GLU A 223 -10.84 -8.04 9.45
C GLU A 223 -9.33 -7.95 9.64
N ILE A 224 -8.92 -7.17 10.64
CA ILE A 224 -7.51 -7.00 10.97
C ILE A 224 -7.14 -7.94 12.12
N LEU A 225 -6.25 -8.88 11.82
CA LEU A 225 -5.50 -9.61 12.83
C LEU A 225 -4.21 -8.83 13.15
N LEU A 226 -4.07 -8.37 14.39
CA LEU A 226 -2.82 -7.80 14.86
C LEU A 226 -1.82 -8.94 15.11
N VAL A 227 -0.69 -8.90 14.42
CA VAL A 227 0.36 -9.93 14.52
C VAL A 227 1.62 -9.28 15.06
N GLU A 228 2.05 -9.74 16.22
CA GLU A 228 3.25 -9.28 16.93
C GLU A 228 4.44 -10.18 16.62
N LYS A 229 4.16 -11.46 16.31
CA LYS A 229 5.14 -12.41 15.77
C LYS A 229 4.96 -12.60 14.25
N PRO A 230 6.05 -12.79 13.50
CA PRO A 230 5.99 -13.10 12.08
C PRO A 230 5.15 -14.34 11.79
N ILE A 231 4.26 -14.22 10.81
CA ILE A 231 3.42 -15.30 10.32
C ILE A 231 3.88 -15.72 8.94
N ASP A 232 4.24 -16.98 8.79
CA ASP A 232 4.33 -17.62 7.48
C ASP A 232 2.93 -17.80 6.88
N LEU A 233 2.63 -17.04 5.83
CA LEU A 233 1.32 -17.03 5.20
C LEU A 233 0.93 -18.40 4.61
N THR A 234 1.91 -19.26 4.27
CA THR A 234 1.63 -20.59 3.70
C THR A 234 1.18 -21.55 4.79
N ILE A 235 1.89 -21.57 5.92
CA ILE A 235 1.55 -22.40 7.08
C ILE A 235 0.22 -21.91 7.68
N PHE A 236 0.09 -20.60 7.81
CA PHE A 236 -1.12 -19.96 8.32
C PHE A 236 -2.33 -20.27 7.45
N ALA A 237 -2.22 -20.14 6.12
CA ALA A 237 -3.24 -20.56 5.17
C ALA A 237 -3.65 -22.02 5.37
N GLY A 238 -2.68 -22.93 5.47
CA GLY A 238 -2.94 -24.37 5.67
C GLY A 238 -3.69 -24.69 6.97
N LYS A 239 -3.33 -24.03 8.08
CA LYS A 239 -3.95 -24.27 9.40
C LYS A 239 -5.31 -23.58 9.58
N THR A 240 -5.51 -22.43 8.93
CA THR A 240 -6.77 -21.65 8.99
C THR A 240 -7.80 -22.09 7.95
N GLY A 241 -7.35 -22.75 6.87
CA GLY A 241 -8.18 -23.02 5.70
C GLY A 241 -8.41 -21.79 4.82
N ILE A 242 -7.73 -20.67 5.09
CA ILE A 242 -7.74 -19.49 4.20
C ILE A 242 -6.90 -19.82 2.98
N LYS A 243 -7.39 -19.55 1.76
CA LYS A 243 -6.57 -19.70 0.55
C LYS A 243 -5.39 -18.72 0.61
N LEU A 244 -4.18 -19.19 0.31
CA LEU A 244 -2.99 -18.33 0.23
C LEU A 244 -3.16 -17.18 -0.78
N SER A 245 -3.89 -17.43 -1.87
CA SER A 245 -4.25 -16.39 -2.85
C SER A 245 -5.12 -15.28 -2.23
N SER A 246 -6.04 -15.63 -1.34
CA SER A 246 -6.89 -14.65 -0.63
C SER A 246 -6.07 -13.80 0.32
N LEU A 247 -5.16 -14.40 1.11
CA LEU A 247 -4.24 -13.63 1.97
C LEU A 247 -3.39 -12.65 1.16
N LYS A 248 -2.88 -13.07 0.00
CA LYS A 248 -2.11 -12.19 -0.90
C LYS A 248 -2.93 -11.11 -1.58
N GLN A 249 -4.19 -11.41 -1.91
CA GLN A 249 -5.11 -10.43 -2.48
C GLN A 249 -5.46 -9.35 -1.47
N LEU A 250 -5.66 -9.73 -0.21
CA LEU A 250 -5.95 -8.82 0.89
C LEU A 250 -4.72 -8.02 1.33
N ASN A 251 -3.52 -8.59 1.23
CA ASN A 251 -2.26 -7.95 1.68
C ASN A 251 -1.23 -7.84 0.52
N PRO A 252 -1.56 -7.12 -0.57
CA PRO A 252 -0.69 -7.01 -1.74
C PRO A 252 0.63 -6.25 -1.48
N GLU A 253 0.70 -5.49 -0.38
CA GLU A 253 1.90 -4.82 0.09
C GLU A 253 2.97 -5.77 0.60
N LEU A 254 2.61 -6.97 1.07
CA LEU A 254 3.58 -7.95 1.50
C LEU A 254 4.43 -8.40 0.31
N GLN A 255 5.72 -8.11 0.38
CA GLN A 255 6.66 -8.52 -0.65
C GLN A 255 7.10 -9.98 -0.49
N ARG A 256 6.72 -10.63 0.61
CA ARG A 256 7.12 -11.99 0.97
C ARG A 256 5.91 -12.79 1.45
N TYR A 257 6.11 -14.10 1.60
CA TYR A 257 5.13 -15.02 2.19
C TYR A 257 5.19 -15.04 3.71
N ILE A 258 5.75 -14.00 4.32
CA ILE A 258 5.90 -13.85 5.75
C ILE A 258 5.61 -12.40 6.12
N THR A 259 4.96 -12.17 7.25
CA THR A 259 4.75 -10.80 7.77
C THR A 259 6.06 -10.23 8.32
N PRO A 260 6.17 -8.90 8.48
CA PRO A 260 7.38 -8.27 9.01
C PRO A 260 7.82 -8.82 10.38
N PHE A 261 9.13 -8.75 10.65
CA PHE A 261 9.73 -9.06 11.94
C PHE A 261 9.98 -7.79 12.76
N GLY A 262 9.86 -7.90 14.09
CA GLY A 262 10.23 -6.82 15.02
C GLY A 262 9.27 -5.64 15.05
N GLU A 263 8.07 -5.78 14.47
CA GLU A 263 7.02 -4.77 14.53
C GLU A 263 5.65 -5.44 14.53
N ASN A 264 4.69 -4.79 15.20
CA ASN A 264 3.29 -5.20 15.10
C ASN A 264 2.78 -4.93 13.68
N TYR A 265 2.28 -5.97 13.02
CA TYR A 265 1.74 -5.90 11.68
C TYR A 265 0.22 -6.13 11.67
N LYS A 266 -0.48 -5.41 10.79
CA LYS A 266 -1.94 -5.49 10.63
C LYS A 266 -2.27 -6.39 9.46
N LEU A 267 -2.37 -7.69 9.70
CA LEU A 267 -2.68 -8.67 8.66
C LEU A 267 -4.18 -8.67 8.37
N ARG A 268 -4.57 -8.37 7.13
CA ARG A 268 -5.95 -8.51 6.69
C ARG A 268 -6.27 -9.99 6.44
N VAL A 269 -7.30 -10.50 7.09
CA VAL A 269 -7.81 -11.87 6.91
C VAL A 269 -9.29 -11.78 6.51
N PRO A 270 -9.83 -12.76 5.74
CA PRO A 270 -11.26 -12.76 5.46
C PRO A 270 -12.07 -12.70 6.76
N GLU A 271 -13.07 -11.83 6.81
CA GLU A 271 -13.87 -11.56 8.01
C GLU A 271 -14.39 -12.86 8.65
N GLU A 272 -14.91 -13.76 7.82
CA GLU A 272 -15.48 -15.05 8.22
C GLU A 272 -14.44 -16.04 8.77
N LYS A 273 -13.15 -15.72 8.66
CA LYS A 273 -12.03 -16.54 9.12
C LYS A 273 -11.31 -15.95 10.33
N LEU A 274 -11.70 -14.78 10.84
CA LEU A 274 -11.02 -14.11 11.95
C LEU A 274 -10.90 -14.99 13.20
N ALA A 275 -12.00 -15.61 13.66
CA ALA A 275 -11.98 -16.44 14.86
C ALA A 275 -11.00 -17.63 14.74
N ARG A 276 -10.99 -18.31 13.58
CA ARG A 276 -10.05 -19.40 13.31
C ARG A 276 -8.62 -18.88 13.17
N ALA A 277 -8.43 -17.72 12.55
CA ALA A 277 -7.15 -17.05 12.40
C ALA A 277 -6.52 -16.71 13.76
N LEU A 278 -7.32 -16.20 14.71
CA LEU A 278 -6.88 -15.91 16.08
C LEU A 278 -6.42 -17.18 16.83
N VAL A 279 -7.23 -18.25 16.78
CA VAL A 279 -6.87 -19.53 17.40
C VAL A 279 -5.56 -20.07 16.83
N VAL A 280 -5.46 -20.14 15.49
CA VAL A 280 -4.25 -20.62 14.83
C VAL A 280 -3.04 -19.75 15.17
N TYR A 281 -3.19 -18.42 15.18
CA TYR A 281 -2.11 -17.52 15.53
C TYR A 281 -1.57 -17.76 16.95
N ASN A 282 -2.46 -18.01 17.91
CA ASN A 282 -2.08 -18.33 19.29
C ASN A 282 -1.44 -19.73 19.41
N GLU A 283 -1.85 -20.69 18.57
CA GLU A 283 -1.29 -22.05 18.52
C GLU A 283 0.00 -22.17 17.69
N LEU A 284 0.34 -21.16 16.87
CA LEU A 284 1.59 -21.19 16.11
C LEU A 284 2.77 -21.27 17.11
N PRO A 285 3.66 -22.27 16.98
CA PRO A 285 4.78 -22.45 17.90
C PRO A 285 5.55 -21.14 18.07
N LYS A 286 5.96 -20.84 19.30
CA LYS A 286 6.82 -19.67 19.58
C LYS A 286 8.17 -19.85 18.88
N GLU A 287 8.66 -21.09 18.80
CA GLU A 287 9.87 -21.45 18.08
C GLU A 287 9.58 -21.67 16.58
N ASP A 288 9.96 -20.68 15.75
CA ASP A 288 10.57 -20.92 14.41
C ASP A 288 10.91 -19.60 13.69
N LEU A 289 10.46 -18.44 14.20
CA LEU A 289 10.63 -17.14 13.55
C LEU A 289 10.87 -16.01 14.56
N THR A 290 11.58 -16.26 15.66
CA THR A 290 11.81 -15.26 16.72
C THR A 290 12.75 -14.12 16.28
N GLY A 291 13.50 -14.31 15.19
CA GLY A 291 14.29 -13.26 14.57
C GLY A 291 14.77 -13.64 13.18
N VAL A 292 15.19 -12.62 12.42
CA VAL A 292 15.95 -12.80 11.18
C VAL A 292 17.17 -11.92 11.20
N ARG A 293 18.29 -12.46 10.72
CA ARG A 293 19.53 -11.71 10.54
C ARG A 293 19.87 -11.62 9.06
N TRP A 294 20.52 -10.53 8.67
CA TRP A 294 21.22 -10.48 7.39
C TRP A 294 22.46 -11.35 7.43
N HIS A 295 22.52 -12.32 6.54
CA HIS A 295 23.69 -13.13 6.25
C HIS A 295 24.26 -12.76 4.88
N ARG A 296 25.56 -12.45 4.82
CA ARG A 296 26.26 -12.21 3.56
C ARG A 296 26.89 -13.51 3.09
N VAL A 297 26.39 -14.04 1.98
CA VAL A 297 26.83 -15.30 1.37
C VAL A 297 28.33 -15.23 1.06
N ARG A 298 29.09 -16.20 1.55
CA ARG A 298 30.54 -16.32 1.35
C ARG A 298 30.86 -17.03 0.03
N THR A 299 32.11 -16.96 -0.41
CA THR A 299 32.56 -17.66 -1.62
C THR A 299 32.43 -19.17 -1.44
N GLY A 300 31.73 -19.83 -2.36
CA GLY A 300 31.48 -21.27 -2.32
C GLY A 300 30.28 -21.69 -1.46
N GLU A 301 29.74 -20.79 -0.65
CA GLU A 301 28.68 -21.12 0.31
C GLU A 301 27.33 -21.36 -0.39
N THR A 302 26.68 -22.49 -0.08
CA THR A 302 25.40 -22.89 -0.66
C THR A 302 24.22 -22.58 0.27
N LEU A 303 22.99 -22.51 -0.28
CA LEU A 303 21.80 -22.42 0.57
C LEU A 303 21.64 -23.60 1.53
N GLY A 304 22.18 -24.78 1.18
CA GLY A 304 22.16 -25.96 2.05
C GLY A 304 23.03 -25.75 3.29
N GLU A 305 24.28 -25.32 3.07
CA GLU A 305 25.24 -25.01 4.14
C GLU A 305 24.74 -23.85 5.01
N ILE A 306 24.15 -22.82 4.41
CA ILE A 306 23.55 -21.72 5.18
C ILE A 306 22.36 -22.24 6.00
N ALA A 307 21.52 -23.10 5.42
CA ALA A 307 20.38 -23.63 6.16
C ALA A 307 20.84 -24.45 7.37
N GLU A 308 21.86 -25.29 7.20
CA GLU A 308 22.48 -26.07 8.27
C GLU A 308 23.12 -25.18 9.35
N ASN A 309 23.89 -24.17 8.94
CA ASN A 309 24.56 -23.24 9.86
C ASN A 309 23.63 -22.41 10.74
N TYR A 310 22.39 -22.19 10.30
CA TYR A 310 21.38 -21.42 11.03
C TYR A 310 20.25 -22.30 11.57
N ASP A 311 20.44 -23.62 11.61
CA ASP A 311 19.45 -24.61 12.05
C ASP A 311 18.06 -24.36 11.44
N THR A 312 18.03 -24.22 10.12
CA THR A 312 16.84 -23.87 9.36
C THR A 312 16.70 -24.72 8.10
N LYS A 313 15.61 -24.53 7.35
CA LYS A 313 15.33 -25.27 6.11
C LYS A 313 15.63 -24.41 4.90
N VAL A 314 16.24 -25.00 3.86
CA VAL A 314 16.44 -24.35 2.55
C VAL A 314 15.13 -23.81 1.98
N SER A 315 14.01 -24.50 2.22
CA SER A 315 12.68 -24.07 1.80
C SER A 315 12.22 -22.78 2.51
N LEU A 316 12.55 -22.61 3.80
CA LEU A 316 12.29 -21.39 4.56
C LEU A 316 13.19 -20.25 4.08
N LEU A 317 14.50 -20.48 3.90
CA LEU A 317 15.43 -19.50 3.33
C LEU A 317 14.96 -18.98 1.96
N LYS A 318 14.53 -19.88 1.08
CA LYS A 318 13.99 -19.50 -0.23
C LYS A 318 12.74 -18.64 -0.10
N ARG A 319 11.86 -18.97 0.85
CA ARG A 319 10.57 -18.31 1.03
C ARG A 319 10.69 -16.90 1.62
N ILE A 320 11.47 -16.71 2.68
CA ILE A 320 11.68 -15.39 3.32
C ILE A 320 12.46 -14.42 2.42
N ASN A 321 13.30 -14.95 1.51
CA ASN A 321 14.07 -14.17 0.56
C ASN A 321 13.45 -14.08 -0.85
N ASN A 322 12.29 -14.71 -1.08
CA ASN A 322 11.66 -14.82 -2.40
C ASN A 322 12.61 -15.37 -3.50
N ILE A 323 13.44 -16.35 -3.15
CA ILE A 323 14.41 -17.00 -4.05
C ILE A 323 13.69 -18.11 -4.81
N THR A 324 13.38 -17.84 -6.07
CA THR A 324 12.82 -18.84 -7.01
C THR A 324 13.91 -19.62 -7.75
N ASN A 325 15.10 -19.04 -7.91
CA ASN A 325 16.24 -19.67 -8.58
C ASN A 325 17.50 -19.59 -7.70
N SER A 326 17.90 -20.73 -7.14
CA SER A 326 19.10 -20.86 -6.29
C SER A 326 20.40 -20.44 -6.98
N LYS A 327 20.47 -20.45 -8.32
CA LYS A 327 21.67 -20.02 -9.07
C LYS A 327 21.97 -18.52 -8.98
N ARG A 328 21.05 -17.73 -8.41
CA ARG A 328 21.22 -16.29 -8.14
C ARG A 328 21.85 -16.01 -6.77
N ILE A 329 22.18 -17.05 -6.02
CA ILE A 329 22.83 -16.95 -4.72
C ILE A 329 24.31 -17.18 -4.94
N PHE A 330 25.09 -16.12 -4.84
CA PHE A 330 26.53 -16.11 -5.05
C PHE A 330 27.21 -15.20 -4.02
N ALA A 331 28.54 -15.31 -3.95
CA ALA A 331 29.36 -14.59 -3.00
C ALA A 331 29.02 -13.08 -2.98
N GLY A 332 28.79 -12.55 -1.79
CA GLY A 332 28.49 -11.14 -1.54
C GLY A 332 27.01 -10.79 -1.53
N VAL A 333 26.11 -11.65 -2.00
CA VAL A 333 24.65 -11.46 -1.86
C VAL A 333 24.28 -11.50 -0.38
N LYS A 334 23.44 -10.56 0.06
CA LYS A 334 22.84 -10.60 1.39
C LYS A 334 21.49 -11.29 1.33
N ILE A 335 21.29 -12.30 2.17
CA ILE A 335 20.01 -12.99 2.37
C ILE A 335 19.64 -12.92 3.84
N LEU A 336 18.34 -12.94 4.13
CA LEU A 336 17.85 -13.15 5.48
C LEU A 336 17.94 -14.63 5.83
N VAL A 337 18.31 -14.88 7.08
CA VAL A 337 18.31 -16.20 7.70
C VAL A 337 17.54 -16.09 9.01
N PRO A 338 16.62 -17.02 9.31
CA PRO A 338 16.05 -17.13 10.64
C PRO A 338 17.19 -17.35 11.64
N VAL A 339 17.09 -16.74 12.81
CA VAL A 339 17.97 -17.03 13.94
C VAL A 339 17.07 -17.43 15.09
N HIS A 340 17.42 -18.54 15.75
CA HIS A 340 16.88 -18.84 17.07
C HIS A 340 17.48 -17.82 18.02
N SER A 341 16.64 -17.06 18.71
CA SER A 341 17.07 -16.16 19.76
C SER A 341 17.58 -16.99 20.94
N GLU A 342 18.87 -17.27 21.00
CA GLU A 342 19.54 -17.15 22.30
C GLU A 342 19.53 -15.66 22.64
N SER A 343 18.79 -15.30 23.69
CA SER A 343 18.69 -13.91 24.15
C SER A 343 20.06 -13.27 24.23
N PRO A 344 20.29 -12.12 23.57
CA PRO A 344 21.37 -11.25 23.97
C PRO A 344 20.86 -10.44 25.16
N ASP A 345 21.35 -10.79 26.34
CA ASP A 345 21.53 -9.83 27.43
C ASP A 345 22.21 -8.58 26.86
N ASN A 346 21.47 -7.48 26.77
CA ASN A 346 21.98 -6.17 27.15
C ASN A 346 20.82 -5.19 27.27
N GLU A 347 20.65 -4.76 28.51
CA GLU A 347 20.00 -3.55 28.96
C GLU A 347 20.09 -2.43 27.91
N SER A 348 18.93 -1.96 27.48
CA SER A 348 18.78 -0.62 26.92
C SER A 348 17.47 -0.09 27.45
N GLU A 349 17.63 0.81 28.42
CA GLU A 349 16.60 1.52 29.18
C GLU A 349 15.38 1.88 28.33
N TRP A 350 14.20 1.39 28.74
CA TRP A 350 12.93 1.90 28.25
C TRP A 350 12.69 3.27 28.86
N VAL A 351 12.89 4.34 28.09
CA VAL A 351 12.45 5.69 28.48
C VAL A 351 10.95 5.78 28.24
N TYR A 352 10.16 5.72 29.31
CA TYR A 352 8.73 6.03 29.28
C TYR A 352 8.51 7.54 29.10
N VAL A 353 7.68 7.92 28.12
CA VAL A 353 7.28 9.31 27.89
C VAL A 353 5.81 9.45 28.31
N PRO A 354 5.50 10.11 29.45
CA PRO A 354 4.13 10.23 29.92
C PRO A 354 3.22 10.98 28.93
N ARG A 355 1.95 10.56 28.87
CA ARG A 355 0.90 11.28 28.12
C ARG A 355 0.79 12.71 28.65
N LYS A 356 0.70 13.68 27.73
CA LYS A 356 0.60 15.11 28.05
C LYS A 356 -0.64 15.37 28.92
N GLY A 357 -0.44 15.83 30.16
CA GLY A 357 -1.51 16.22 31.10
C GLY A 357 -1.68 15.35 32.35
N PHE A 358 -0.79 14.39 32.61
CA PHE A 358 -0.80 13.56 33.83
C PHE A 358 0.26 14.03 34.83
N GLU A 359 -0.15 14.39 36.05
CA GLU A 359 0.75 14.68 37.18
C GLU A 359 0.94 13.43 38.04
N THR A 360 2.01 12.69 37.78
CA THR A 360 2.32 11.44 38.49
C THR A 360 3.24 11.67 39.68
N GLN A 361 2.97 11.01 40.81
CA GLN A 361 3.86 10.93 41.96
C GLN A 361 4.40 9.49 42.09
N GLU A 362 5.71 9.36 42.35
CA GLU A 362 6.32 8.08 42.70
C GLU A 362 6.13 7.81 44.20
N ILE A 363 5.66 6.61 44.53
CA ILE A 363 5.59 6.09 45.90
C ILE A 363 6.26 4.71 45.96
N LEU A 364 6.77 4.35 47.13
CA LEU A 364 7.31 3.02 47.39
C LEU A 364 6.26 2.20 48.16
N TYR A 365 5.90 1.04 47.63
CA TYR A 365 4.90 0.13 48.18
C TYR A 365 5.57 -1.18 48.61
N GLU A 366 5.28 -1.62 49.84
CA GLU A 366 5.73 -2.91 50.35
C GLU A 366 4.65 -3.98 50.08
N VAL A 367 5.01 -5.00 49.30
CA VAL A 367 4.13 -6.10 48.91
C VAL A 367 3.64 -6.86 50.13
N ARG A 368 2.33 -7.10 50.23
CA ARG A 368 1.69 -7.81 51.35
C ARG A 368 1.32 -9.24 50.96
N ASN A 369 1.07 -10.09 51.96
CA ASN A 369 0.62 -11.44 51.72
C ASN A 369 -0.70 -11.47 50.93
N GLY A 370 -0.69 -12.14 49.77
CA GLY A 370 -1.83 -12.21 48.84
C GLY A 370 -1.91 -11.09 47.81
N ASP A 371 -0.97 -10.15 47.80
CA ASP A 371 -0.92 -9.15 46.73
C ASP A 371 -0.48 -9.78 45.39
N THR A 372 -1.03 -9.22 44.31
CA THR A 372 -0.59 -9.48 42.93
C THR A 372 -0.32 -8.14 42.28
N ILE A 373 0.56 -8.07 41.26
CA ILE A 373 0.81 -6.81 40.54
C ILE A 373 -0.51 -6.24 39.98
N TRP A 374 -1.40 -7.11 39.48
CA TRP A 374 -2.74 -6.71 39.04
C TRP A 374 -3.59 -6.13 40.17
N GLY A 375 -3.61 -6.78 41.34
CA GLY A 375 -4.35 -6.28 42.50
C GLY A 375 -3.81 -4.95 43.04
N ILE A 376 -2.48 -4.75 42.98
CA ILE A 376 -1.83 -3.49 43.37
C ILE A 376 -2.14 -2.40 42.34
N ALA A 377 -2.01 -2.70 41.04
CA ALA A 377 -2.34 -1.77 39.95
C ALA A 377 -3.77 -1.25 40.07
N ASN A 378 -4.73 -2.16 40.27
CA ASN A 378 -6.14 -1.78 40.44
C ASN A 378 -6.40 -0.97 41.72
N ARG A 379 -5.68 -1.27 42.83
CA ARG A 379 -5.82 -0.55 44.10
C ARG A 379 -5.31 0.89 44.02
N TYR A 380 -4.24 1.11 43.28
CA TYR A 380 -3.58 2.41 43.14
C TYR A 380 -3.93 3.13 41.84
N GLU A 381 -4.94 2.62 41.12
CA GLU A 381 -5.45 3.16 39.85
C GLU A 381 -4.33 3.44 38.84
N THR A 382 -3.36 2.52 38.76
CA THR A 382 -2.23 2.56 37.84
C THR A 382 -2.25 1.33 36.92
N GLU A 383 -1.40 1.30 35.90
CA GLU A 383 -1.33 0.19 34.95
C GLU A 383 -0.33 -0.88 35.41
N VAL A 384 -0.65 -2.16 35.20
CA VAL A 384 0.23 -3.31 35.55
C VAL A 384 1.58 -3.18 34.87
N GLU A 385 1.53 -2.79 33.59
CA GLU A 385 2.66 -2.54 32.72
C GLU A 385 3.55 -1.41 33.25
N MET A 386 2.96 -0.44 33.96
CA MET A 386 3.68 0.69 34.54
C MET A 386 4.46 0.27 35.79
N ILE A 387 3.82 -0.51 36.68
CA ILE A 387 4.49 -1.10 37.85
C ILE A 387 5.62 -2.02 37.39
N GLN A 388 5.38 -2.80 36.33
CA GLN A 388 6.39 -3.67 35.75
C GLN A 388 7.57 -2.88 35.19
N ALA A 389 7.31 -1.85 34.37
CA ALA A 389 8.35 -1.04 33.77
C ALA A 389 9.23 -0.31 34.79
N VAL A 390 8.64 0.32 35.81
CA VAL A 390 9.40 1.13 36.80
C VAL A 390 10.23 0.28 37.76
N ASN A 391 9.87 -1.00 37.93
CA ASN A 391 10.57 -1.95 38.79
C ASN A 391 11.41 -2.96 38.02
N GLY A 392 11.43 -2.89 36.68
CA GLY A 392 12.11 -3.89 35.84
C GLY A 392 11.52 -5.30 35.97
N LEU A 393 10.23 -5.42 36.31
CA LEU A 393 9.55 -6.71 36.45
C LEU A 393 9.01 -7.16 35.09
N THR A 394 9.08 -8.46 34.84
CA THR A 394 8.46 -9.11 33.69
C THR A 394 7.09 -9.71 34.07
N PHE A 395 6.29 -10.12 33.08
CA PHE A 395 4.95 -10.70 33.33
C PHE A 395 4.98 -11.99 34.17
N ASP A 396 6.09 -12.73 34.10
CA ASP A 396 6.36 -13.94 34.88
C ASP A 396 7.10 -13.67 36.20
N THR A 397 7.46 -12.41 36.48
CA THR A 397 8.10 -12.06 37.76
C THR A 397 7.10 -12.23 38.91
N VAL A 398 7.47 -13.08 39.87
CA VAL A 398 6.70 -13.32 41.09
C VAL A 398 7.15 -12.33 42.15
N ILE A 399 6.24 -11.49 42.64
CA ILE A 399 6.46 -10.64 43.81
C ILE A 399 6.17 -11.38 45.11
N MET A 400 7.00 -11.16 46.11
CA MET A 400 6.93 -11.81 47.42
C MET A 400 6.55 -10.80 48.51
N PRO A 401 5.83 -11.22 49.57
CA PRO A 401 5.53 -10.34 50.69
C PRO A 401 6.83 -9.78 51.32
N GLY A 402 6.91 -8.46 51.47
CA GLY A 402 8.08 -7.72 51.92
C GLY A 402 8.88 -7.05 50.80
N ASP A 403 8.62 -7.37 49.53
CA ASP A 403 9.27 -6.71 48.40
C ASP A 403 8.86 -5.23 48.33
N ALA A 404 9.85 -4.33 48.21
CA ALA A 404 9.59 -2.91 47.99
C ALA A 404 9.54 -2.61 46.50
N ILE A 405 8.36 -2.25 45.98
CA ILE A 405 8.14 -1.91 44.57
C ILE A 405 7.71 -0.46 44.43
N LYS A 406 8.25 0.23 43.42
CA LYS A 406 7.91 1.60 43.05
C LYS A 406 6.58 1.62 42.29
N LEU A 407 5.70 2.55 42.64
CA LEU A 407 4.47 2.79 41.91
C LEU A 407 4.47 4.24 41.43
N TRP A 408 4.02 4.49 40.20
CA TRP A 408 3.66 5.83 39.76
C TRP A 408 2.15 5.97 39.81
N ILE A 409 1.66 6.86 40.65
CA ILE A 409 0.22 7.08 40.87
C ILE A 409 -0.20 8.45 40.35
N ASP A 410 -1.43 8.55 39.85
CA ASP A 410 -2.02 9.82 39.44
C ASP A 410 -2.51 10.60 40.66
N THR A 411 -1.90 11.75 40.90
CA THR A 411 -2.25 12.60 42.06
C THR A 411 -3.60 13.29 41.91
N ALA A 412 -4.18 13.35 40.71
CA ALA A 412 -5.49 13.94 40.47
C ALA A 412 -6.65 13.03 40.89
N LEU A 413 -6.43 11.70 40.95
CA LEU A 413 -7.43 10.70 41.33
C LEU A 413 -7.45 10.41 42.85
N GLN A 414 -6.47 10.92 43.59
CA GLN A 414 -6.28 10.67 45.02
C GLN A 414 -6.78 11.82 45.92
N ARG A 415 -7.47 12.85 45.37
CA ARG A 415 -8.01 14.00 46.10
C ARG A 415 -9.48 13.90 46.44
#